data_AF-A0A192UQU6-F1
#
_entry.id   AF-A0A192UQU6-F1
#
_cell.length_a   1.000
_cell.length_b   1.000
_cell.length_c   1.000
_cell.angle_alpha   90.00
_cell.angle_beta   90.00
_cell.angle_gamma   90.00
#
_symmetry.space_group_name_H-M   'P 1'
#
loop_
_entity.id
_entity.type
_entity.pdbx_description
1 polymer ?
#
loop_
_entity_poly.entity_id
_entity_poly.type
_entity_poly.pdbx_seq_one_letter_code
_entity_poly.pdbx_strand_id
1 'polypeptide(L)'
;MTCASDYALLCTYLVKNYPDLLNHTKSPNIVVKKGTHFEEKFDTYQHSLEGAKYGLKGTDGIKTGSALKGFNYSSTAKRGDTRLVEIVLGVSTWEDQAGEDIRHLIGNAIMEKAFAEYEYKMILPKGKHIINEQKIITEEDFWDCVPKNQDIPLTLESNKVKTNLERQYLPGHEAPQMWLL
;
A
#
# COMPACT_ATOMS: atom_id res chain seq x y z
N MET A 1 -3.02 -16.68 -15.56
CA MET A 1 -1.99 -16.83 -14.50
C MET A 1 -1.50 -15.43 -14.16
N THR A 2 -1.18 -15.14 -12.90
CA THR A 2 -0.69 -13.84 -12.43
C THR A 2 0.41 -14.07 -11.40
N CYS A 3 1.23 -13.07 -11.11
CA CYS A 3 2.22 -13.09 -10.03
C CYS A 3 2.00 -11.93 -9.05
N ALA A 4 2.75 -11.91 -7.94
CA ALA A 4 2.58 -10.89 -6.91
C ALA A 4 2.84 -9.46 -7.45
N SER A 5 3.83 -9.27 -8.32
CA SER A 5 4.14 -7.96 -8.91
C SER A 5 3.04 -7.48 -9.86
N ASP A 6 2.47 -8.36 -10.69
CA ASP A 6 1.34 -8.01 -11.57
C ASP A 6 0.12 -7.60 -10.75
N TYR A 7 -0.19 -8.35 -9.69
CA TYR A 7 -1.34 -8.08 -8.84
C TYR A 7 -1.14 -6.83 -7.97
N ALA A 8 0.10 -6.56 -7.54
CA ALA A 8 0.45 -5.32 -6.85
C ALA A 8 0.29 -4.11 -7.76
N LEU A 9 0.69 -4.23 -9.04
CA LEU A 9 0.49 -3.18 -10.04
C LEU A 9 -1.00 -2.90 -10.26
N LEU A 10 -1.82 -3.96 -10.40
CA LEU A 10 -3.27 -3.83 -10.51
C LEU A 10 -3.87 -3.16 -9.27
N CYS A 11 -3.55 -3.63 -8.06
CA CYS A 11 -4.09 -3.09 -6.82
C CYS A 11 -3.67 -1.62 -6.62
N THR A 12 -2.41 -1.29 -6.92
CA THR A 12 -1.91 0.10 -6.88
C THR A 12 -2.67 0.98 -7.85
N TYR A 13 -2.89 0.50 -9.08
CA TYR A 13 -3.67 1.22 -10.08
C TYR A 13 -5.12 1.45 -9.63
N LEU A 14 -5.79 0.42 -9.10
CA LEU A 14 -7.16 0.53 -8.61
C LEU A 14 -7.29 1.51 -7.44
N VAL A 15 -6.42 1.40 -6.44
CA VAL A 15 -6.46 2.26 -5.27
C VAL A 15 -6.17 3.73 -5.63
N LYS A 16 -5.26 3.96 -6.59
CA LYS A 16 -4.92 5.32 -7.05
C LYS A 16 -6.02 5.95 -7.91
N ASN A 17 -6.58 5.20 -8.85
CA ASN A 17 -7.47 5.76 -9.87
C ASN A 17 -8.96 5.58 -9.55
N TYR A 18 -9.31 4.62 -8.68
CA TYR A 18 -10.68 4.29 -8.28
C TYR A 18 -10.78 4.11 -6.76
N PRO A 19 -10.44 5.14 -5.96
CA PRO A 19 -10.38 5.02 -4.49
C PRO A 19 -11.73 4.67 -3.85
N ASP A 20 -12.85 4.91 -4.54
CA ASP A 20 -14.19 4.51 -4.10
C ASP A 20 -14.34 3.00 -3.90
N LEU A 21 -13.49 2.18 -4.55
CA LEU A 21 -13.39 0.74 -4.28
C LEU A 21 -13.24 0.44 -2.78
N LEU A 22 -12.47 1.26 -2.06
CA LEU A 22 -12.18 1.05 -0.65
C LEU A 22 -13.41 1.26 0.24
N ASN A 23 -14.43 1.99 -0.23
CA ASN A 23 -15.71 2.08 0.47
C ASN A 23 -16.44 0.74 0.54
N HIS A 24 -16.17 -0.16 -0.40
CA HIS A 24 -16.75 -1.51 -0.44
C HIS A 24 -15.89 -2.55 0.27
N THR A 25 -14.57 -2.39 0.28
CA THR A 25 -13.64 -3.40 0.82
C THR A 25 -13.26 -3.19 2.29
N LYS A 26 -13.53 -2.02 2.86
CA LYS A 26 -13.10 -1.68 4.23
C LYS A 26 -13.96 -2.24 5.36
N SER A 27 -15.16 -2.74 5.04
CA SER A 27 -16.16 -3.06 6.07
C SER A 27 -15.97 -4.50 6.57
N PRO A 28 -15.73 -4.73 7.88
CA PRO A 28 -15.60 -6.08 8.42
C PRO A 28 -16.95 -6.83 8.47
N ASN A 29 -18.07 -6.10 8.50
CA ASN A 29 -19.41 -6.65 8.48
C ASN A 29 -20.27 -5.79 7.54
N ILE A 30 -21.04 -6.42 6.66
CA ILE A 30 -22.00 -5.73 5.79
C ILE A 30 -23.38 -6.36 5.91
N VAL A 31 -24.42 -5.53 5.82
CA VAL A 31 -25.81 -5.97 5.71
C VAL A 31 -26.34 -5.50 4.37
N VAL A 32 -26.77 -6.44 3.54
CA VAL A 32 -27.39 -6.12 2.24
C VAL A 32 -28.90 -6.25 2.33
N LYS A 33 -29.62 -5.45 1.53
CA LYS A 33 -31.09 -5.45 1.46
C LYS A 33 -31.80 -5.36 2.83
N LYS A 34 -31.24 -4.55 3.73
CA LYS A 34 -31.71 -4.37 5.10
C LYS A 34 -33.21 -4.05 5.14
N GLY A 35 -33.95 -4.74 6.02
CA GLY A 35 -35.39 -4.56 6.20
C GLY A 35 -36.28 -5.25 5.16
N THR A 36 -35.71 -6.08 4.28
CA THR A 36 -36.47 -6.88 3.30
C THR A 36 -36.43 -8.37 3.64
N HIS A 37 -37.26 -9.18 2.99
CA HIS A 37 -37.18 -10.65 3.11
C HIS A 37 -35.88 -11.26 2.57
N PHE A 38 -35.06 -10.46 1.86
CA PHE A 38 -33.76 -10.85 1.32
C PHE A 38 -32.60 -10.21 2.10
N GLU A 39 -32.82 -9.76 3.34
CA GLU A 39 -31.74 -9.25 4.19
C GLU A 39 -30.70 -10.34 4.42
N GLU A 40 -29.45 -10.05 4.10
CA GLU A 40 -28.31 -10.94 4.34
C GLU A 40 -27.19 -10.19 5.04
N LYS A 41 -26.46 -10.91 5.90
CA LYS A 41 -25.32 -10.37 6.64
C LYS A 41 -24.07 -11.14 6.22
N PHE A 42 -23.00 -10.42 5.94
CA PHE A 42 -21.72 -11.01 5.58
C PHE A 42 -20.64 -10.49 6.52
N ASP A 43 -19.95 -11.43 7.14
CA ASP A 43 -18.72 -11.18 7.88
C ASP A 43 -17.53 -11.32 6.92
N THR A 44 -16.51 -10.49 7.10
CA THR A 44 -15.35 -10.48 6.22
C THR A 44 -14.46 -11.71 6.42
N TYR A 45 -14.01 -12.28 5.31
CA TYR A 45 -12.89 -13.23 5.28
C TYR A 45 -11.52 -12.54 5.25
N GLN A 46 -11.50 -11.21 5.09
CA GLN A 46 -10.29 -10.42 5.19
C GLN A 46 -10.05 -10.02 6.64
N HIS A 47 -9.39 -10.91 7.37
CA HIS A 47 -9.26 -10.81 8.81
C HIS A 47 -8.32 -9.69 9.28
N SER A 48 -7.54 -9.10 8.38
CA SER A 48 -6.69 -7.93 8.65
C SER A 48 -7.41 -6.58 8.66
N LEU A 49 -8.67 -6.51 8.23
CA LEU A 49 -9.44 -5.25 8.30
C LEU A 49 -9.57 -4.77 9.75
N GLU A 50 -9.53 -3.45 9.98
CA GLU A 50 -9.76 -2.91 11.32
C GLU A 50 -11.10 -3.38 11.89
N GLY A 51 -11.10 -3.89 13.13
CA GLY A 51 -12.27 -4.48 13.77
C GLY A 51 -12.57 -5.94 13.40
N ALA A 52 -11.80 -6.55 12.50
CA ALA A 52 -11.86 -8.00 12.24
C ALA A 52 -10.91 -8.80 13.16
N LYS A 53 -10.91 -10.13 13.01
CA LYS A 53 -10.21 -11.10 13.88
C LYS A 53 -8.73 -10.79 14.13
N TYR A 54 -8.00 -10.32 13.11
CA TYR A 54 -6.59 -9.94 13.17
C TYR A 54 -6.39 -8.48 12.75
N GLY A 55 -7.32 -7.59 13.15
CA GLY A 55 -7.37 -6.23 12.64
C GLY A 55 -6.03 -5.49 12.71
N LEU A 56 -5.59 -4.98 11.55
CA LEU A 56 -4.37 -4.24 11.37
C LEU A 56 -4.69 -2.78 11.12
N LYS A 57 -4.11 -1.88 11.92
CA LYS A 57 -4.34 -0.44 11.81
C LYS A 57 -4.04 0.09 10.41
N GLY A 58 -4.96 0.87 9.88
CA GLY A 58 -4.96 1.51 8.57
C GLY A 58 -5.56 0.67 7.46
N THR A 59 -5.90 -0.61 7.70
CA THR A 59 -6.30 -1.55 6.64
C THR A 59 -7.74 -1.30 6.18
N ASP A 60 -7.91 -1.05 4.87
CA ASP A 60 -9.18 -0.70 4.26
C ASP A 60 -9.51 -1.48 2.97
N GLY A 61 -8.77 -2.56 2.68
CA GLY A 61 -9.02 -3.45 1.55
C GLY A 61 -7.91 -4.47 1.37
N ILE A 62 -7.90 -5.34 0.35
CA ILE A 62 -8.80 -5.33 -0.80
C ILE A 62 -9.56 -6.65 -0.96
N LYS A 63 -8.88 -7.79 -1.14
CA LYS A 63 -9.60 -9.04 -1.44
C LYS A 63 -8.80 -10.30 -1.10
N THR A 64 -9.51 -11.29 -0.57
CA THR A 64 -9.03 -12.66 -0.35
C THR A 64 -9.39 -13.60 -1.50
N GLY A 65 -8.60 -14.64 -1.73
CA GLY A 65 -8.90 -15.71 -2.68
C GLY A 65 -8.16 -17.01 -2.33
N SER A 66 -8.88 -18.12 -2.32
CA SER A 66 -8.34 -19.41 -1.89
C SER A 66 -8.82 -20.51 -2.83
N ALA A 67 -7.93 -21.43 -3.20
CA ALA A 67 -8.24 -22.60 -4.01
C ALA A 67 -7.12 -23.63 -3.82
N LEU A 68 -7.01 -24.61 -4.73
CA LEU A 68 -5.94 -25.63 -4.73
C LEU A 68 -4.51 -25.05 -4.62
N LYS A 69 -4.30 -23.80 -5.04
CA LYS A 69 -3.01 -23.10 -4.96
C LYS A 69 -2.82 -22.32 -3.66
N GLY A 70 -3.42 -22.79 -2.57
CA GLY A 70 -3.31 -22.20 -1.25
C GLY A 70 -4.14 -20.93 -1.06
N PHE A 71 -3.86 -20.26 0.04
CA PHE A 71 -4.57 -19.10 0.51
C PHE A 71 -3.84 -17.81 0.11
N ASN A 72 -4.56 -16.91 -0.56
CA ASN A 72 -4.03 -15.68 -1.12
C ASN A 72 -4.82 -14.49 -0.61
N TYR A 73 -4.18 -13.33 -0.53
CA TYR A 73 -4.90 -12.08 -0.38
C TYR A 73 -4.10 -10.87 -0.89
N SER A 74 -4.85 -9.83 -1.25
CA SER A 74 -4.35 -8.48 -1.46
C SER A 74 -4.85 -7.58 -0.34
N SER A 75 -3.94 -6.80 0.23
CA SER A 75 -4.19 -5.87 1.31
C SER A 75 -3.75 -4.46 0.94
N THR A 76 -4.42 -3.46 1.47
CA THR A 76 -3.93 -2.08 1.49
C THR A 76 -4.24 -1.45 2.82
N ALA A 77 -3.29 -0.64 3.29
CA ALA A 77 -3.40 0.08 4.53
C ALA A 77 -2.85 1.50 4.38
N LYS A 78 -3.45 2.47 5.07
CA LYS A 78 -2.99 3.86 5.13
C LYS A 78 -2.80 4.33 6.57
N ARG A 79 -1.63 4.92 6.86
CA ARG A 79 -1.28 5.54 8.14
C ARG A 79 -0.66 6.92 7.87
N GLY A 80 -1.36 7.98 8.26
CA GLY A 80 -0.99 9.34 7.85
C GLY A 80 -1.00 9.45 6.33
N ASP A 81 0.07 10.01 5.76
CA ASP A 81 0.24 10.12 4.30
C ASP A 81 0.79 8.85 3.64
N THR A 82 1.24 7.87 4.44
CA THR A 82 1.80 6.62 3.91
C THR A 82 0.70 5.62 3.62
N ARG A 83 0.54 5.24 2.35
CA ARG A 83 -0.29 4.11 1.93
C ARG A 83 0.58 3.01 1.33
N LEU A 84 0.33 1.76 1.75
CA LEU A 84 1.01 0.57 1.27
C LEU A 84 0.00 -0.40 0.64
N VAL A 85 0.49 -1.21 -0.31
CA VAL A 85 -0.23 -2.31 -0.95
C VAL A 85 0.61 -3.57 -0.77
N GLU A 86 -0.02 -4.66 -0.36
CA GLU A 86 0.63 -5.95 -0.12
C GLU A 86 -0.11 -7.05 -0.85
N ILE A 87 0.66 -7.97 -1.44
CA ILE A 87 0.14 -9.20 -2.05
C ILE A 87 0.85 -10.40 -1.43
N VAL A 88 0.07 -11.31 -0.86
CA VAL A 88 0.56 -12.61 -0.37
C VAL A 88 -0.16 -13.71 -1.13
N LEU A 89 0.62 -14.59 -1.76
CA LEU A 89 0.12 -15.70 -2.58
C LEU A 89 0.63 -17.05 -2.05
N GLY A 90 -0.20 -18.09 -2.14
CA GLY A 90 0.22 -19.48 -1.95
C GLY A 90 0.55 -19.88 -0.52
N VAL A 91 -0.13 -19.30 0.48
CA VAL A 91 0.07 -19.71 1.88
C VAL A 91 -0.63 -21.05 2.12
N SER A 92 0.14 -22.05 2.57
CA SER A 92 -0.31 -23.43 2.78
C SER A 92 -0.98 -24.09 1.54
N THR A 93 -1.71 -25.18 1.74
CA THR A 93 -2.53 -25.85 0.72
C THR A 93 -4.02 -25.74 1.08
N TRP A 94 -4.91 -26.02 0.11
CA TRP A 94 -6.35 -25.96 0.37
C TRP A 94 -6.80 -26.94 1.47
N GLU A 95 -6.13 -28.06 1.63
CA GLU A 95 -6.48 -29.09 2.62
C GLU A 95 -6.21 -28.62 4.05
N ASP A 96 -5.19 -27.78 4.25
CA ASP A 96 -4.84 -27.21 5.55
C ASP A 96 -5.50 -25.83 5.73
N GLN A 97 -6.70 -25.87 6.31
CA GLN A 97 -7.52 -24.67 6.54
C GLN A 97 -6.89 -23.66 7.52
N ALA A 98 -5.85 -24.03 8.27
CA ALA A 98 -5.10 -23.06 9.05
C ALA A 98 -4.45 -21.97 8.18
N GLY A 99 -4.24 -22.25 6.88
CA GLY A 99 -3.74 -21.29 5.90
C GLY A 99 -4.57 -20.01 5.79
N GLU A 100 -5.89 -20.07 6.04
CA GLU A 100 -6.79 -18.91 6.06
C GLU A 100 -6.33 -17.86 7.10
N ASP A 101 -5.99 -18.32 8.31
CA ASP A 101 -5.52 -17.46 9.39
C ASP A 101 -4.05 -17.08 9.20
N ILE A 102 -3.21 -18.05 8.84
CA ILE A 102 -1.75 -17.87 8.72
C ILE A 102 -1.41 -16.78 7.68
N ARG A 103 -2.15 -16.67 6.56
CA ARG A 103 -1.87 -15.66 5.53
C ARG A 103 -1.94 -14.23 6.09
N HIS A 104 -2.87 -13.98 7.01
CA HIS A 104 -3.08 -12.67 7.61
C HIS A 104 -2.03 -12.39 8.69
N LEU A 105 -1.59 -13.40 9.44
CA LEU A 105 -0.50 -13.24 10.40
C LEU A 105 0.82 -12.87 9.69
N ILE A 106 1.13 -13.57 8.59
CA ILE A 106 2.31 -13.30 7.76
C ILE A 106 2.22 -11.89 7.16
N GLY A 107 1.12 -11.57 6.48
CA GLY A 107 0.99 -10.28 5.83
C GLY A 107 0.89 -9.11 6.81
N ASN A 108 0.21 -9.26 7.94
CA ASN A 108 0.25 -8.22 8.99
C ASN A 108 1.67 -7.95 9.48
N ALA A 109 2.50 -8.98 9.66
CA ALA A 109 3.89 -8.80 10.08
C ALA A 109 4.73 -8.08 9.01
N ILE A 110 4.56 -8.43 7.73
CA ILE A 110 5.25 -7.76 6.61
C ILE A 110 4.80 -6.30 6.50
N MET A 111 3.50 -6.03 6.56
CA MET A 111 2.94 -4.68 6.50
C MET A 111 3.39 -3.82 7.70
N GLU A 112 3.38 -4.35 8.92
CA GLU A 112 3.91 -3.64 10.10
C GLU A 112 5.40 -3.32 9.95
N LYS A 113 6.21 -4.28 9.48
CA LYS A 113 7.62 -4.06 9.19
C LYS A 113 7.80 -2.93 8.16
N ALA A 114 7.03 -2.95 7.07
CA ALA A 114 7.10 -1.92 6.04
C ALA A 114 6.74 -0.53 6.61
N PHE A 115 5.71 -0.42 7.46
CA PHE A 115 5.38 0.84 8.14
C PHE A 115 6.42 1.24 9.20
N ALA A 116 7.14 0.30 9.80
CA ALA A 116 8.23 0.61 10.74
C ALA A 116 9.49 1.12 10.01
N GLU A 117 9.70 0.69 8.76
CA GLU A 117 10.92 0.98 8.00
C GLU A 117 10.76 2.13 7.01
N TYR A 118 9.55 2.39 6.50
CA TYR A 118 9.32 3.37 5.44
C TYR A 118 8.19 4.34 5.78
N GLU A 119 8.28 5.54 5.22
CA GLU A 119 7.24 6.55 5.24
C GLU A 119 7.17 7.32 3.93
N TYR A 120 5.96 7.74 3.58
CA TYR A 120 5.72 8.78 2.60
C TYR A 120 5.69 10.12 3.32
N LYS A 121 6.63 11.01 2.99
CA LYS A 121 6.72 12.34 3.61
C LYS A 121 7.19 13.41 2.62
N MET A 122 6.97 14.66 3.01
CA MET A 122 7.55 15.81 2.33
C MET A 122 9.06 15.82 2.53
N ILE A 123 9.80 15.79 1.43
CA ILE A 123 11.26 15.82 1.36
C ILE A 123 11.77 17.25 1.26
N LEU A 124 11.10 18.09 0.47
CA LEU A 124 11.47 19.49 0.27
C LEU A 124 10.20 20.32 0.12
N PRO A 125 9.96 21.36 0.96
CA PRO A 125 8.78 22.20 0.81
C PRO A 125 8.96 23.13 -0.39
N LYS A 126 7.86 23.66 -0.93
CA LYS A 126 7.87 24.70 -1.96
C LYS A 126 8.72 25.90 -1.53
N GLY A 127 9.54 26.42 -2.44
CA GLY A 127 10.30 27.66 -2.24
C GLY A 127 11.76 27.58 -2.67
N LYS A 128 12.59 28.44 -2.03
CA LYS A 128 14.02 28.60 -2.33
C LYS A 128 14.86 27.69 -1.44
N HIS A 129 15.76 26.93 -2.04
CA HIS A 129 16.64 26.00 -1.34
C HIS A 129 18.08 26.09 -1.83
N ILE A 130 19.00 25.55 -1.04
CA ILE A 130 20.38 25.32 -1.44
C ILE A 130 20.62 23.81 -1.35
N ILE A 131 20.90 23.17 -2.49
CA ILE A 131 21.23 21.74 -2.58
C ILE A 131 22.56 21.63 -3.30
N ASN A 132 23.54 20.93 -2.72
CA ASN A 132 24.88 20.77 -3.29
C ASN A 132 25.48 22.12 -3.73
N GLU A 133 25.36 23.15 -2.88
CA GLU A 133 25.81 24.54 -3.12
C GLU A 133 25.06 25.30 -4.25
N GLN A 134 24.08 24.67 -4.90
CA GLN A 134 23.26 25.30 -5.94
C GLN A 134 21.95 25.84 -5.37
N LYS A 135 21.64 27.11 -5.72
CA LYS A 135 20.35 27.72 -5.40
C LYS A 135 19.30 27.22 -6.37
N ILE A 136 18.22 26.65 -5.85
CA ILE A 136 17.09 26.15 -6.64
C ILE A 136 15.78 26.76 -6.15
N ILE A 137 14.79 26.80 -7.03
CA ILE A 137 13.42 27.19 -6.71
C ILE A 137 12.49 26.05 -7.10
N THR A 138 11.60 25.71 -6.18
CA THR A 138 10.62 24.64 -6.31
C THR A 138 9.22 25.24 -6.29
N GLU A 139 8.37 24.86 -7.24
CA GLU A 139 7.02 25.42 -7.39
C GLU A 139 5.96 24.70 -6.56
N GLU A 140 6.27 23.50 -6.09
CA GLU A 140 5.41 22.61 -5.32
C GLU A 140 6.21 21.90 -4.22
N ASP A 141 5.50 21.25 -3.30
CA ASP A 141 6.14 20.41 -2.28
C ASP A 141 6.60 19.10 -2.92
N PHE A 142 7.84 18.70 -2.66
CA PHE A 142 8.37 17.43 -3.10
C PHE A 142 8.12 16.35 -2.05
N TRP A 143 7.39 15.31 -2.43
CA TRP A 143 7.05 14.18 -1.57
C TRP A 143 7.62 12.88 -2.12
N ASP A 144 8.10 12.01 -1.25
CA ASP A 144 8.64 10.70 -1.64
C ASP A 144 8.45 9.64 -0.53
N CYS A 145 8.47 8.37 -0.93
CA CYS A 145 8.53 7.23 -0.02
C CYS A 145 10.00 6.89 0.26
N VAL A 146 10.39 6.99 1.52
CA VAL A 146 11.78 6.94 1.96
C VAL A 146 11.95 6.08 3.21
N PRO A 147 13.15 5.52 3.46
CA PRO A 147 13.43 4.86 4.72
C PRO A 147 13.34 5.84 5.89
N LYS A 148 12.81 5.37 7.01
CA LYS A 148 12.77 6.11 8.27
C LYS A 148 14.16 6.16 8.90
N ASN A 149 14.41 7.23 9.66
CA ASN A 149 15.61 7.41 10.47
C ASN A 149 16.93 7.32 9.65
N GLN A 150 16.89 7.69 8.38
CA GLN A 150 18.05 7.75 7.50
C GLN A 150 18.11 9.12 6.81
N ASP A 151 19.32 9.54 6.46
CA ASP A 151 19.52 10.72 5.63
C ASP A 151 19.00 10.46 4.21
N ILE A 152 18.29 11.44 3.66
CA ILE A 152 17.73 11.35 2.32
C ILE A 152 18.53 12.28 1.38
N PRO A 153 19.64 11.80 0.80
CA PRO A 153 20.44 12.61 -0.11
C PRO A 153 19.62 12.99 -1.35
N LEU A 154 19.85 14.20 -1.86
CA LEU A 154 19.20 14.73 -3.06
C LEU A 154 20.21 14.87 -4.20
N THR A 155 19.78 14.50 -5.41
CA THR A 155 20.54 14.72 -6.64
C THR A 155 19.82 15.71 -7.54
N LEU A 156 20.61 16.59 -8.16
CA LEU A 156 20.18 17.52 -9.19
C LEU A 156 20.59 16.99 -10.57
N GLU A 157 19.63 16.65 -11.42
CA GLU A 157 19.87 16.14 -12.77
C GLU A 157 18.91 16.81 -13.76
N SER A 158 19.42 17.41 -14.83
CA SER A 158 18.59 17.92 -15.95
C SER A 158 17.40 18.79 -15.50
N ASN A 159 17.66 19.77 -14.62
CA ASN A 159 16.65 20.64 -13.98
C ASN A 159 15.59 19.90 -13.15
N LYS A 160 15.97 18.77 -12.55
CA LYS A 160 15.11 18.00 -11.64
C LYS A 160 15.80 17.71 -10.33
N VAL A 161 15.03 17.67 -9.25
CA VAL A 161 15.42 17.12 -7.94
C VAL A 161 14.84 15.71 -7.81
N LYS A 162 15.66 14.79 -7.31
CA LYS A 162 15.26 13.43 -6.92
C LYS A 162 15.97 13.02 -5.63
N THR A 163 15.41 12.07 -4.89
CA THR A 163 16.14 11.40 -3.81
C THR A 163 17.13 10.37 -4.37
N ASN A 164 18.35 10.36 -3.88
CA ASN A 164 19.40 9.41 -4.26
C ASN A 164 19.37 8.18 -3.35
N LEU A 165 18.40 7.30 -3.60
CA LEU A 165 18.21 6.08 -2.82
C LEU A 165 18.34 4.85 -3.72
N GLU A 166 18.98 3.80 -3.22
CA GLU A 166 18.95 2.48 -3.86
C GLU A 166 17.57 1.86 -3.61
N ARG A 167 16.76 1.74 -4.66
CA ARG A 167 15.39 1.21 -4.60
C ARG A 167 14.93 0.68 -5.94
N GLN A 168 13.88 -0.12 -5.93
CA GLN A 168 13.27 -0.74 -7.10
C GLN A 168 11.82 -0.27 -7.25
N TYR A 169 11.30 -0.37 -8.47
CA TYR A 169 9.92 0.03 -8.79
C TYR A 169 9.19 -1.11 -9.50
N LEU A 170 7.87 -1.10 -9.34
CA LEU A 170 7.00 -1.89 -10.20
C LEU A 170 7.14 -1.43 -11.67
N PRO A 171 6.86 -2.31 -12.65
CA PRO A 171 6.93 -1.94 -14.06
C PRO A 171 6.18 -0.65 -14.39
N GLY A 172 6.80 0.23 -15.18
CA GLY A 172 6.22 1.52 -15.59
C GLY A 172 6.21 2.60 -14.51
N HIS A 173 6.86 2.36 -13.37
CA HIS A 173 7.01 3.35 -12.29
C HIS A 173 8.49 3.71 -12.12
N GLU A 174 8.76 4.91 -11.65
CA GLU A 174 10.10 5.43 -11.39
C GLU A 174 10.11 6.31 -10.14
N ALA A 175 11.30 6.78 -9.75
CA ALA A 175 11.48 7.73 -8.67
C ALA A 175 10.61 8.97 -8.91
N PRO A 176 9.90 9.49 -7.90
CA PRO A 176 9.35 10.83 -7.95
C PRO A 176 10.43 11.85 -8.32
N GLN A 177 10.08 12.77 -9.21
CA GLN A 177 10.99 13.81 -9.69
C GLN A 177 10.24 15.14 -9.62
N MET A 178 10.91 16.18 -9.13
CA MET A 178 10.36 17.54 -9.11
C MET A 178 11.14 18.41 -10.08
N TRP A 179 10.44 19.13 -10.94
CA TRP A 179 11.04 20.07 -11.88
C TRP A 179 11.41 21.37 -11.18
N LEU A 180 12.55 21.93 -11.60
CA LEU A 180 13.07 23.20 -11.14
C LEU A 180 12.81 24.30 -12.16
N LEU A 181 12.70 25.52 -11.67
CA LEU A 181 12.77 26.75 -12.47
C LEU A 181 14.22 27.15 -12.75
#